data_AF-A0A3M8W286-F1
#
_entry.id   AF-A0A3M8W286-F1
#
_cell.length_a   1.000
_cell.length_b   1.000
_cell.length_c   1.000
_cell.angle_alpha   90.00
_cell.angle_beta   90.00
_cell.angle_gamma   90.00
#
_symmetry.space_group_name_H-M   'P 1'
#
loop_
_entity.id
_entity.type
_entity.pdbx_description
1 polymer ?
#
loop_
_entity_poly.entity_id
_entity_poly.type
_entity_poly.pdbx_seq_one_letter_code
_entity_poly.pdbx_strand_id
1 'polypeptide(L)'
;MRDDLKVLDVSGHDWMADPCSQEIWLIQQPGQLTRYHPAQQEITRVLYLQQDCANVWVGFIDSAVESGGCVARRIRGALEATPANG
;
A
#
# COMPACT_ATOMS: atom_id res chain seq x y z
N MET A 1 -33.50 -17.96 -8.50
CA MET A 1 -32.57 -18.37 -7.43
C MET A 1 -32.59 -19.89 -7.39
N ARG A 2 -31.43 -20.57 -7.45
CA ARG A 2 -31.34 -22.03 -7.38
C ARG A 2 -31.08 -22.44 -5.93
N ASP A 3 -32.06 -23.08 -5.33
CA ASP A 3 -32.05 -23.61 -3.96
C ASP A 3 -31.64 -25.10 -3.91
N ASP A 4 -31.41 -25.72 -5.06
CA ASP A 4 -31.02 -27.12 -5.24
C ASP A 4 -29.52 -27.38 -5.11
N LEU A 5 -28.72 -26.34 -4.84
CA LEU A 5 -27.27 -26.45 -4.74
C LEU A 5 -26.83 -26.97 -3.37
N LYS A 6 -25.99 -28.02 -3.39
CA LYS A 6 -25.34 -28.57 -2.19
C LYS A 6 -23.92 -28.02 -2.07
N VAL A 7 -23.66 -27.27 -1.01
CA VAL A 7 -22.31 -26.82 -0.64
C VAL A 7 -21.49 -28.03 -0.17
N LEU A 8 -20.35 -28.29 -0.80
CA LEU A 8 -19.47 -29.41 -0.46
C LEU A 8 -18.38 -29.01 0.55
N ASP A 9 -17.85 -27.79 0.42
CA ASP A 9 -16.84 -27.22 1.30
C ASP A 9 -16.79 -25.68 1.17
N VAL A 10 -16.24 -25.00 2.17
CA VAL A 10 -16.05 -23.53 2.20
C VAL A 10 -14.72 -23.20 2.88
N SER A 11 -13.91 -22.35 2.25
CA SER A 11 -12.72 -21.74 2.84
C SER A 11 -12.77 -20.23 2.73
N GLY A 12 -12.33 -19.54 3.78
CA GLY A 12 -12.23 -18.08 3.84
C GLY A 12 -11.12 -17.65 4.78
N HIS A 13 -10.57 -16.46 4.54
CA HIS A 13 -9.58 -15.83 5.43
C HIS A 13 -10.21 -14.59 6.07
N ASP A 14 -10.18 -14.53 7.39
CA ASP A 14 -10.62 -13.36 8.13
C ASP A 14 -9.50 -12.32 8.18
N TRP A 15 -9.46 -11.47 7.16
CA TRP A 15 -8.51 -10.37 7.04
C TRP A 15 -8.63 -9.34 8.17
N MET A 16 -9.80 -9.22 8.81
CA MET A 16 -10.01 -8.27 9.93
C MET A 16 -9.39 -8.79 11.23
N ALA A 17 -9.35 -10.11 11.41
CA ALA A 17 -8.72 -10.76 12.55
C ALA A 17 -7.20 -10.98 12.37
N ASP A 18 -6.67 -10.76 11.15
CA ASP A 18 -5.25 -10.92 10.83
C ASP A 18 -4.42 -9.74 11.40
N PRO A 19 -3.50 -9.98 12.36
CA PRO A 19 -2.70 -8.93 12.98
C PRO A 19 -1.78 -8.17 12.01
N CYS A 20 -1.44 -8.79 10.87
CA CYS A 20 -0.55 -8.21 9.87
C CYS A 20 -1.30 -7.45 8.77
N SER A 21 -2.60 -7.70 8.60
CA SER A 21 -3.42 -7.06 7.57
C SER A 21 -4.32 -5.97 8.15
N GLN A 22 -5.06 -6.29 9.22
CA GLN A 22 -6.04 -5.45 9.94
C GLN A 22 -7.19 -4.85 9.10
N GLU A 23 -7.08 -4.87 7.77
CA GLU A 23 -8.06 -4.42 6.79
C GLU A 23 -7.95 -5.28 5.51
N ILE A 24 -8.98 -5.25 4.66
CA ILE A 24 -9.06 -6.09 3.45
C ILE A 24 -8.46 -5.38 2.21
N TRP A 25 -8.73 -4.09 2.08
CA TRP A 25 -8.16 -3.17 1.08
C TRP A 25 -8.31 -1.75 1.60
N LEU A 26 -7.51 -0.81 1.07
CA LEU A 26 -7.61 0.58 1.52
C LEU A 26 -8.98 1.16 1.16
N ILE A 27 -9.77 1.49 2.19
CA ILE A 27 -11.00 2.28 2.05
C ILE A 27 -10.78 3.57 2.83
N GLN A 28 -10.62 4.68 2.10
CA GLN A 28 -10.50 6.00 2.71
C GLN A 28 -11.89 6.51 3.11
N GLN A 29 -12.03 6.97 4.35
CA GLN A 29 -13.22 7.72 4.78
C GLN A 29 -13.31 9.05 4.01
N PRO A 30 -14.52 9.62 3.84
CA PRO A 30 -14.68 10.91 3.17
C PRO A 30 -13.74 11.99 3.73
N GLY A 31 -12.94 12.59 2.85
CA GLY A 31 -11.99 13.66 3.21
C GLY A 31 -10.64 13.20 3.77
N GLN A 32 -10.40 11.89 4.00
CA GLN A 32 -9.08 11.41 4.41
C GLN A 32 -8.03 11.59 3.30
N LEU A 33 -8.41 11.32 2.05
CA LEU A 33 -7.47 11.38 0.94
C LEU A 33 -6.92 12.80 0.78
N THR A 34 -7.80 13.80 0.66
CA THR A 34 -7.39 15.19 0.50
C THR A 34 -6.64 15.75 1.71
N ARG A 35 -6.89 15.22 2.91
CA ARG A 35 -6.25 15.66 4.15
C ARG A 35 -4.86 15.08 4.35
N TYR A 36 -4.67 13.79 4.07
CA TYR A 36 -3.44 13.06 4.43
C TYR A 36 -2.53 12.75 3.25
N HIS A 37 -3.04 12.81 2.01
CA HIS A 37 -2.24 12.58 0.82
C HIS A 37 -1.00 13.49 0.71
N PRO A 38 -1.06 14.82 1.04
CA PRO A 38 0.15 15.65 1.01
C PRO A 38 1.24 15.13 1.96
N ALA A 39 0.87 14.74 3.18
CA ALA A 39 1.81 14.20 4.17
C ALA A 39 2.37 12.82 3.78
N GLN A 40 1.59 11.99 3.09
CA GLN A 40 2.05 10.71 2.53
C GLN A 40 3.03 10.90 1.36
N GLN A 41 2.99 12.04 0.69
CA GLN A 41 3.92 12.42 -0.38
C GLN A 41 5.15 13.17 0.15
N GLU A 42 5.16 13.59 1.42
CA GLU A 42 6.31 14.29 2.02
C GLU A 42 7.54 13.39 2.14
N ILE A 43 8.69 13.95 1.79
CA ILE A 43 9.97 13.25 1.83
C ILE A 43 10.49 13.33 3.27
N THR A 44 10.42 12.21 4.00
CA THR A 44 11.00 12.09 5.34
C THR A 44 12.26 11.20 5.32
N ARG A 45 12.97 11.09 6.44
CA ARG A 45 14.08 10.13 6.61
C ARG A 45 13.62 8.67 6.71
N VAL A 46 12.32 8.43 6.73
CA VAL A 46 11.70 7.10 6.75
C VAL A 46 10.99 6.88 5.41
N LEU A 47 11.25 5.72 4.79
CA LEU A 47 10.65 5.34 3.52
C LEU A 47 9.47 4.41 3.80
N TYR A 48 8.27 4.86 3.44
CA TYR A 48 7.05 4.06 3.51
C TYR A 48 6.84 3.35 2.16
N LEU A 49 6.64 2.03 2.22
CA LEU A 49 6.23 1.19 1.10
C LEU A 49 4.77 0.84 1.32
N GLN A 50 3.89 1.78 1.01
CA GLN A 50 2.47 1.67 1.31
C GLN A 50 1.65 2.12 0.10
N GLN A 51 0.47 1.50 -0.04
CA GLN A 51 -0.43 1.65 -1.19
C GLN A 51 -0.94 3.08 -1.37
N ASP A 52 -0.91 3.87 -0.30
CA ASP A 52 -1.31 5.27 -0.21
C ASP A 52 -0.29 6.27 -0.78
N CYS A 53 0.95 5.83 -1.05
CA CYS A 53 1.94 6.63 -1.76
C CYS A 53 1.78 6.58 -3.30
N ALA A 54 0.89 5.72 -3.82
CA ALA A 54 0.63 5.59 -5.25
C ALA A 54 -0.37 6.65 -5.73
N ASN A 55 -0.20 7.14 -6.96
CA ASN A 55 -0.95 8.31 -7.45
C ASN A 55 -2.24 7.95 -8.21
N VAL A 56 -2.39 6.69 -8.66
CA VAL A 56 -3.45 6.32 -9.62
C VAL A 56 -4.31 5.13 -9.17
N TRP A 57 -3.73 4.07 -8.58
CA TRP A 57 -4.45 2.82 -8.27
C TRP A 57 -4.43 2.42 -6.79
N VAL A 58 -4.59 3.41 -5.91
CA VAL A 58 -4.52 3.22 -4.45
C VAL A 58 -5.42 2.06 -3.99
N GLY A 59 -4.86 1.07 -3.29
CA GLY A 59 -5.59 -0.09 -2.77
C GLY A 59 -5.54 -1.37 -3.63
N PHE A 60 -4.78 -1.36 -4.73
CA PHE A 60 -4.53 -2.54 -5.57
C PHE A 60 -3.05 -2.91 -5.68
N ILE A 61 -2.76 -4.15 -6.08
CA ILE A 61 -1.39 -4.70 -6.23
C ILE A 61 -0.46 -3.76 -7.01
N ASP A 62 -0.97 -3.07 -8.03
CA ASP A 62 -0.21 -2.11 -8.85
C ASP A 62 0.41 -0.97 -8.01
N SER A 63 -0.30 -0.49 -6.98
CA SER A 63 0.21 0.55 -6.07
C SER A 63 1.37 0.08 -5.19
N ALA A 64 1.47 -1.22 -4.89
CA ALA A 64 2.61 -1.77 -4.15
C ALA A 64 3.86 -1.81 -5.05
N VAL A 65 3.67 -2.10 -6.33
CA VAL A 65 4.76 -2.11 -7.31
C VAL A 65 5.24 -0.68 -7.61
N GLU A 66 4.31 0.27 -7.80
CA GLU A 66 4.62 1.68 -8.04
C GLU A 66 5.41 2.29 -6.87
N SER A 67 4.94 2.09 -5.63
CA SER A 67 5.61 2.59 -4.41
C SER A 67 7.01 1.98 -4.24
N GLY A 68 7.18 0.67 -4.49
CA GLY A 68 8.49 0.00 -4.51
C GLY A 68 9.47 0.62 -5.51
N GLY A 69 9.03 0.86 -6.74
CA GLY A 69 9.86 1.48 -7.77
C GLY A 69 10.24 2.94 -7.47
N CYS A 70 9.36 3.68 -6.78
CA CYS A 70 9.65 5.04 -6.34
C CYS A 70 10.73 5.05 -5.23
N VAL A 71 10.59 4.19 -4.22
CA VAL A 71 11.55 4.07 -3.11
C VAL A 71 12.92 3.60 -3.61
N ALA A 72 13.00 2.63 -4.52
CA ALA A 72 14.27 2.17 -5.09
C ALA A 72 15.03 3.28 -5.84
N ARG A 73 14.31 4.11 -6.60
CA ARG A 73 14.89 5.29 -7.25
C ARG A 73 15.42 6.31 -6.24
N ARG A 74 14.69 6.53 -5.14
CA ARG A 74 15.11 7.44 -4.06
C ARG A 74 16.38 6.97 -3.36
N ILE A 75 16.47 5.69 -3.00
CA ILE A 75 17.67 5.10 -2.37
C ILE A 75 18.87 5.25 -3.30
N ARG A 76 18.71 4.94 -4.59
CA ARG A 76 19.79 5.10 -5.57
C ARG A 76 20.26 6.55 -5.65
N GLY A 77 19.35 7.50 -5.78
CA GLY A 77 19.71 8.93 -5.81
C GLY A 77 20.39 9.41 -4.52
N ALA A 78 19.97 8.92 -3.34
CA ALA A 78 20.61 9.26 -2.07
C ALA A 78 22.02 8.66 -1.93
N LEU A 79 22.23 7.43 -2.41
CA LEU A 79 23.55 6.80 -2.46
C LEU A 79 24.48 7.51 -3.45
N GLU A 80 23.97 7.94 -4.60
CA GLU A 80 24.72 8.70 -5.61
C GLU A 80 25.06 10.14 -5.15
N ALA A 81 24.15 10.77 -4.38
CA ALA A 81 24.33 12.13 -3.86
C ALA A 81 25.23 12.19 -2.60
N THR A 82 25.51 11.05 -1.98
CA THR A 82 26.50 10.97 -0.89
C THR A 82 27.87 10.79 -1.54
N PRO A 83 28.77 11.81 -1.55
CA PRO A 83 30.13 11.57 -1.99
C PRO A 83 30.73 10.52 -1.06
N ALA A 84 31.49 9.58 -1.63
CA ALA A 84 32.35 8.68 -0.88
C ALA A 84 33.38 9.51 -0.10
N ASN A 85 32.98 9.99 1.08
CA ASN A 85 33.88 10.61 2.03
C ASN A 85 34.47 9.50 2.88
N GLY A 86 35.72 9.15 2.57
CA GLY A 86 36.74 8.60 3.49
C GLY A 86 36.51 7.18 3.97
#